data_AF-A0A7J6BGX2-F1
#
_entry.id   AF-A0A7J6BGX2-F1
#
_cell.length_a   1.000
_cell.length_b   1.000
_cell.length_c   1.000
_cell.angle_alpha   90.00
_cell.angle_beta   90.00
_cell.angle_gamma   90.00
#
_symmetry.space_group_name_H-M   'P 1'
#
loop_
_entity.id
_entity.type
_entity.pdbx_description
1 polymer ?
#
loop_
_entity_poly.entity_id
_entity_poly.type
_entity_poly.pdbx_seq_one_letter_code
_entity_poly.pdbx_strand_id
1 'polypeptide(L)'
;MKCNPFVQTWILHARTEHRLRKIQAEKMRRDRINSSIEQLRMIFCPIIQIPEEQTVKLERVKILEMAVTLLRQKAGLRANSSFERGFSHCLHEMLRHVSLHVPLPPKGREEIKRFYVLQRMSLRLGFMLLTQNHLAHRSPKRTASRNRVALWRPWKKN
;
A
#
# COMPACT_ATOMS: atom_id res chain seq x y z
N MET A 1 -5.87 59.92 -12.14
CA MET A 1 -5.89 59.59 -10.70
C MET A 1 -4.65 58.75 -10.38
N LYS A 2 -3.64 59.29 -9.69
CA LYS A 2 -2.45 58.53 -9.28
C LYS A 2 -2.76 57.84 -7.95
N CYS A 3 -2.58 56.51 -7.88
CA CYS A 3 -2.77 55.76 -6.63
C CYS A 3 -1.82 56.29 -5.54
N ASN A 4 -2.32 56.35 -4.31
CA ASN A 4 -1.56 56.84 -3.16
C ASN A 4 -0.28 55.97 -2.97
N PRO A 5 0.92 56.57 -2.96
CA PRO A 5 2.19 55.86 -2.80
C PRO A 5 2.21 54.96 -1.55
N PHE A 6 1.54 55.37 -0.48
CA PHE A 6 1.46 54.63 0.77
C PHE A 6 0.73 53.29 0.60
N VAL A 7 -0.32 53.27 -0.23
CA VAL A 7 -1.10 52.06 -0.54
C VAL A 7 -0.28 51.12 -1.42
N GLN A 8 0.50 51.64 -2.36
CA GLN A 8 1.41 50.83 -3.18
C GLN A 8 2.51 50.16 -2.35
N THR A 9 3.13 50.90 -1.42
CA THR A 9 4.16 50.36 -0.52
C THR A 9 3.58 49.27 0.40
N TRP A 10 2.38 49.48 0.93
CA TRP A 10 1.67 48.48 1.74
C TRP A 10 1.36 47.19 0.98
N ILE A 11 0.87 47.29 -0.26
CA ILE A 11 0.58 46.13 -1.11
C ILE A 11 1.84 45.32 -1.40
N LEU A 12 2.96 46.01 -1.65
CA LEU A 12 4.26 45.35 -1.88
C LEU A 12 4.76 44.64 -0.62
N HIS A 13 4.68 45.30 0.55
CA HIS A 13 5.07 44.70 1.83
C HIS A 13 4.21 43.49 2.20
N ALA A 14 2.88 43.57 2.03
CA ALA A 14 1.98 42.45 2.27
C ALA A 14 2.28 41.26 1.33
N ARG A 15 2.68 41.54 0.09
CA ARG A 15 3.05 40.51 -0.90
C ARG A 15 4.38 39.83 -0.55
N THR A 16 5.37 40.57 -0.05
CA THR A 16 6.64 40.00 0.42
C THR A 16 6.46 39.14 1.65
N GLU A 17 5.68 39.62 2.64
CA GLU A 17 5.33 38.86 3.84
C GLU A 17 4.61 37.55 3.52
N HIS A 18 3.65 37.59 2.59
CA HIS A 18 2.97 36.39 2.13
C HIS A 18 3.91 35.42 1.38
N ARG A 19 4.86 35.94 0.60
CA ARG A 19 5.89 35.12 -0.08
C ARG A 19 6.83 34.48 0.93
N LEU A 20 7.25 35.20 1.98
CA LEU A 20 8.12 34.66 3.04
C LEU A 20 7.43 33.53 3.81
N ARG A 21 6.16 33.70 4.18
CA ARG A 21 5.36 32.64 4.80
C ARG A 21 5.25 31.40 3.90
N LYS A 22 5.06 31.58 2.59
CA LYS A 22 5.06 30.47 1.62
C LYS A 22 6.41 29.76 1.55
N ILE A 23 7.52 30.50 1.52
CA ILE A 23 8.88 29.93 1.50
C ILE A 23 9.14 29.12 2.77
N GLN A 24 8.77 29.66 3.95
CA GLN A 24 8.92 28.96 5.22
C GLN A 24 8.08 27.68 5.28
N ALA A 25 6.82 27.72 4.84
CA ALA A 25 5.96 26.54 4.79
C ALA A 25 6.53 25.45 3.86
N GLU A 26 7.05 25.84 2.70
CA GLU A 26 7.68 24.89 1.77
C GLU A 26 8.98 24.32 2.32
N LYS A 27 9.79 25.13 3.01
CA LYS A 27 10.99 24.65 3.72
C LYS A 27 10.61 23.59 4.75
N MET A 28 9.64 23.87 5.63
CA MET A 28 9.15 22.92 6.63
C MET A 28 8.63 21.62 6.00
N ARG A 29 7.95 21.73 4.86
CA ARG A 29 7.48 20.55 4.10
C ARG A 29 8.65 19.71 3.59
N ARG A 30 9.67 20.35 3.00
CA ARG A 30 10.89 19.69 2.50
C ARG A 30 11.67 19.03 3.63
N ASP A 31 11.81 19.71 4.77
CA ASP A 31 12.52 19.19 5.93
C ASP A 31 11.82 17.95 6.51
N ARG A 32 10.48 17.98 6.62
CA ARG A 32 9.70 16.80 7.03
C ARG A 32 9.89 15.62 6.06
N ILE A 33 9.86 15.87 4.75
CA ILE A 33 10.07 14.83 3.74
C ILE A 33 11.46 14.24 3.87
N ASN A 34 12.50 15.08 3.93
CA ASN A 34 13.89 14.64 4.05
C ASN A 34 14.10 13.82 5.33
N SER A 35 13.57 14.27 6.46
CA SER A 35 13.62 13.54 7.73
C SER A 35 12.96 12.16 7.61
N SER A 36 11.79 12.06 6.97
CA SER A 36 11.11 10.76 6.77
C SER A 36 11.87 9.82 5.83
N ILE A 37 12.58 10.35 4.81
CA ILE A 37 13.44 9.54 3.93
C ILE A 37 14.63 9.01 4.72
N GLU A 38 15.21 9.80 5.61
CA GLU A 38 16.31 9.36 6.45
C GLU A 38 15.87 8.28 7.46
N GLN A 39 14.69 8.45 8.07
CA GLN A 39 14.10 7.41 8.92
C GLN A 39 13.91 6.09 8.16
N LEU A 40 13.47 6.14 6.90
CA LEU A 40 13.36 4.95 6.05
C LEU A 40 14.72 4.28 5.80
N ARG A 41 15.78 5.05 5.56
CA ARG A 41 17.15 4.50 5.45
C ARG A 41 17.55 3.72 6.69
N MET A 42 17.39 4.34 7.86
CA MET A 42 17.75 3.75 9.15
C MET A 42 16.99 2.45 9.44
N ILE A 43 15.74 2.34 9.00
CA ILE A 43 14.96 1.11 9.13
C ILE A 43 15.46 0.04 8.16
N PHE A 44 15.87 0.40 6.95
CA PHE A 44 16.24 -0.57 5.90
C PHE A 44 17.69 -1.07 5.96
N CYS A 45 18.65 -0.24 6.33
CA CYS A 45 20.06 -0.64 6.48
C CYS A 45 20.24 -1.93 7.31
N PRO A 46 19.65 -2.06 8.51
CA PRO A 46 19.79 -3.28 9.33
C PRO A 46 19.01 -4.47 8.76
N ILE A 47 17.89 -4.25 8.07
CA ILE A 47 17.08 -5.35 7.49
C ILE A 47 17.83 -6.03 6.32
N ILE A 48 18.73 -5.31 5.65
CA ILE A 48 19.32 -5.73 4.37
C ILE A 48 20.83 -6.01 4.50
N GLN A 49 21.39 -5.87 5.72
CA GLN A 49 22.82 -6.13 6.00
C GLN A 49 23.74 -5.38 5.01
N ILE A 50 23.36 -4.16 4.63
CA ILE A 50 24.18 -3.36 3.70
C ILE A 50 25.40 -2.88 4.49
N PRO A 51 26.64 -3.20 4.06
CA PRO A 51 27.83 -2.69 4.71
C PRO A 51 27.80 -1.16 4.79
N GLU A 52 28.22 -0.60 5.91
CA GLU A 52 28.10 0.83 6.23
C GLU A 52 28.64 1.75 5.10
N GLU A 53 29.71 1.33 4.41
CA GLU A 53 30.27 2.05 3.25
C GLU A 53 29.32 2.18 2.05
N GLN A 54 28.45 1.20 1.81
CA GLN A 54 27.45 1.25 0.74
C GLN A 54 26.17 2.00 1.15
N THR A 55 25.96 2.22 2.45
CA THR A 55 24.84 3.03 2.95
C THR A 55 24.97 4.49 2.53
N VAL A 56 26.18 5.02 2.38
CA VAL A 56 26.45 6.40 1.93
C VAL A 56 25.98 6.60 0.48
N LYS A 57 26.05 5.55 -0.33
CA LYS A 57 25.65 5.55 -1.75
C LYS A 57 24.21 5.08 -2.00
N LEU A 58 23.44 4.81 -0.94
CA LEU A 58 22.04 4.44 -1.08
C LEU A 58 21.27 5.65 -1.63
N GLU A 59 21.05 5.70 -2.93
CA GLU A 59 20.39 6.84 -3.57
C GLU A 59 18.95 6.98 -3.03
N ARG A 60 18.44 8.21 -2.91
CA ARG A 60 17.07 8.51 -2.43
C ARG A 60 16.01 7.70 -3.19
N VAL A 61 16.23 7.48 -4.48
CA VAL A 61 15.36 6.65 -5.33
C VAL A 61 15.35 5.20 -4.85
N LYS A 62 16.51 4.64 -4.51
CA LYS A 62 16.64 3.24 -4.09
C LYS A 62 15.90 2.94 -2.78
N ILE A 63 15.97 3.86 -1.83
CA ILE A 63 15.22 3.78 -0.57
C ILE A 63 13.72 3.72 -0.82
N LEU A 64 13.23 4.55 -1.75
CA LEU A 64 11.82 4.58 -2.12
C LEU A 64 11.40 3.31 -2.87
N GLU A 65 12.22 2.80 -3.79
CA GLU A 65 11.97 1.51 -4.46
C GLU A 65 11.84 0.36 -3.47
N MET A 66 12.74 0.31 -2.48
CA MET A 66 12.73 -0.70 -1.42
C MET A 66 11.48 -0.58 -0.56
N ALA A 67 11.11 0.64 -0.15
CA ALA A 67 9.89 0.90 0.59
C ALA A 67 8.65 0.43 -0.19
N VAL A 68 8.56 0.78 -1.48
CA VAL A 68 7.45 0.39 -2.36
C VAL A 68 7.38 -1.13 -2.50
N THR A 69 8.51 -1.81 -2.67
CA THR A 69 8.58 -3.26 -2.78
C THR A 69 8.07 -3.95 -1.52
N LEU A 70 8.54 -3.51 -0.34
CA LEU A 70 8.09 -4.03 0.96
C LEU A 70 6.59 -3.78 1.19
N LEU A 71 6.10 -2.58 0.87
CA LEU A 71 4.69 -2.24 1.03
C LEU A 71 3.80 -3.05 0.08
N ARG A 72 4.23 -3.28 -1.16
CA ARG A 72 3.52 -4.15 -2.12
C ARG A 72 3.47 -5.59 -1.64
N GLN A 73 4.59 -6.12 -1.15
CA GLN A 73 4.64 -7.46 -0.56
C GLN A 73 3.66 -7.57 0.61
N LYS A 74 3.70 -6.61 1.54
CA LYS A 74 2.81 -6.58 2.71
C LYS A 74 1.34 -6.38 2.34
N ALA A 75 1.04 -5.57 1.33
CA ALA A 75 -0.32 -5.35 0.85
C ALA A 75 -0.89 -6.58 0.13
N GLY A 76 -0.10 -7.24 -0.73
CA GLY A 76 -0.47 -8.48 -1.39
C GLY A 76 -0.74 -9.62 -0.39
N LEU A 77 0.15 -9.77 0.60
CA LEU A 77 -0.04 -10.73 1.70
C LEU A 77 -1.29 -10.43 2.54
N ARG A 78 -1.59 -9.16 2.84
CA ARG A 78 -2.76 -8.78 3.66
C ARG A 78 -4.09 -8.85 2.93
N ALA A 79 -4.13 -8.47 1.65
CA ALA A 79 -5.35 -8.51 0.84
C ALA A 79 -5.75 -9.95 0.48
N ASN A 80 -4.76 -10.79 0.16
CA ASN A 80 -5.02 -12.19 -0.17
C ASN A 80 -5.26 -13.04 1.08
N SER A 81 -4.55 -12.80 2.19
CA SER A 81 -4.69 -13.66 3.38
C SER A 81 -6.08 -13.63 4.03
N SER A 82 -6.81 -12.51 3.99
CA SER A 82 -8.16 -12.45 4.57
C SER A 82 -9.20 -13.09 3.67
N PHE A 83 -9.17 -12.79 2.37
CA PHE A 83 -10.06 -13.40 1.38
C PHE A 83 -9.79 -14.90 1.20
N GLU A 84 -8.53 -15.32 1.02
CA GLU A 84 -8.18 -16.73 0.86
C GLU A 84 -8.49 -17.54 2.11
N ARG A 85 -8.28 -16.97 3.31
CA ARG A 85 -8.70 -17.60 4.57
C ARG A 85 -10.21 -17.76 4.64
N GLY A 86 -10.96 -16.70 4.31
CA GLY A 86 -12.43 -16.74 4.30
C GLY A 86 -12.99 -17.73 3.27
N PHE A 87 -12.44 -17.72 2.05
CA PHE A 87 -12.80 -18.64 0.98
C PHE A 87 -12.48 -20.09 1.35
N SER A 88 -11.26 -20.37 1.83
CA SER A 88 -10.86 -21.71 2.27
C SER A 88 -11.74 -22.23 3.40
N HIS A 89 -12.06 -21.37 4.39
CA HIS A 89 -12.94 -21.73 5.49
C HIS A 89 -14.37 -22.03 5.02
N CYS A 90 -14.96 -21.15 4.19
CA CYS A 90 -16.30 -21.35 3.65
C CYS A 90 -16.39 -22.63 2.82
N LEU A 91 -15.40 -22.87 1.96
CA LEU A 91 -15.38 -24.05 1.10
C LEU A 91 -15.13 -25.34 1.90
N HIS A 92 -14.28 -25.30 2.92
CA HIS A 92 -14.10 -26.42 3.84
C HIS A 92 -15.44 -26.80 4.51
N GLU A 93 -16.17 -25.83 5.06
CA GLU A 93 -17.47 -26.08 5.69
C GLU A 93 -18.52 -26.59 4.69
N MET A 94 -18.56 -26.03 3.47
CA MET A 94 -19.45 -26.51 2.42
C MET A 94 -19.16 -27.98 2.04
N LEU A 95 -17.89 -28.33 1.80
CA LEU A 95 -17.50 -29.69 1.42
C LEU A 95 -17.68 -30.67 2.58
N ARG A 96 -17.44 -30.24 3.83
CA ARG A 96 -17.73 -31.02 5.04
C ARG A 96 -19.22 -31.31 5.15
N HIS A 97 -20.07 -30.30 4.98
CA HIS A 97 -21.51 -30.47 5.01
C HIS A 97 -21.98 -31.46 3.93
N VAL A 98 -21.51 -31.30 2.70
CA VAL A 98 -21.82 -32.20 1.59
C VAL A 98 -21.35 -33.63 1.87
N SER A 99 -20.14 -33.80 2.42
CA SER A 99 -19.59 -35.13 2.73
C SER A 99 -20.32 -35.86 3.85
N LEU A 100 -20.88 -35.14 4.83
CA LEU A 100 -21.52 -35.71 6.01
C LEU A 100 -23.04 -35.85 5.89
N HIS A 101 -23.70 -34.87 5.25
CA HIS A 101 -25.16 -34.75 5.28
C HIS A 101 -25.83 -35.01 3.93
N VAL A 102 -25.10 -34.99 2.81
CA VAL A 102 -25.68 -35.31 1.51
C VAL A 102 -25.51 -36.81 1.22
N PRO A 103 -26.60 -37.54 0.87
CA PRO A 103 -26.51 -38.92 0.43
C PRO A 103 -25.70 -39.02 -0.87
N LEU A 104 -24.42 -39.37 -0.74
CA LEU A 104 -23.51 -39.50 -1.86
C LEU A 104 -23.01 -40.94 -2.00
N PRO A 105 -22.92 -41.45 -3.25
CA PRO A 105 -22.27 -42.72 -3.53
C PRO A 105 -20.78 -42.66 -3.14
N PRO A 106 -20.14 -43.80 -2.82
CA PRO A 106 -18.75 -43.85 -2.35
C PRO A 106 -17.76 -43.12 -3.26
N LYS A 107 -17.96 -43.20 -4.58
CA LYS A 107 -17.14 -42.51 -5.59
C LYS A 107 -17.20 -40.97 -5.44
N GLY A 108 -18.38 -40.40 -5.20
CA GLY A 108 -18.54 -38.97 -5.02
C GLY A 108 -17.88 -38.44 -3.75
N ARG A 109 -17.89 -39.23 -2.65
CA ARG A 109 -17.17 -38.87 -1.42
C ARG A 109 -15.65 -38.85 -1.63
N GLU A 110 -15.14 -39.76 -2.44
CA GLU A 110 -13.71 -39.82 -2.76
C GLU A 110 -13.28 -38.66 -3.68
N GLU A 111 -14.11 -38.27 -4.63
CA GLU A 111 -13.88 -37.10 -5.48
C GLU A 111 -13.82 -35.79 -4.68
N ILE A 112 -14.70 -35.62 -3.68
CA ILE A 112 -14.68 -34.46 -2.78
C ILE A 112 -13.37 -34.39 -1.98
N LYS A 113 -12.88 -35.52 -1.46
CA LYS A 113 -11.58 -35.58 -0.76
C LYS A 113 -10.42 -35.19 -1.67
N ARG A 114 -10.39 -35.70 -2.90
CA ARG A 114 -9.37 -35.37 -3.90
C ARG A 114 -9.39 -33.88 -4.25
N PHE A 115 -10.58 -33.32 -4.49
CA PHE A 115 -10.76 -31.91 -4.74
C PHE A 115 -10.23 -31.04 -3.59
N TYR A 116 -10.52 -31.42 -2.35
CA TYR A 116 -10.04 -30.73 -1.16
C TYR A 116 -8.50 -30.72 -1.07
N VAL A 117 -7.85 -31.85 -1.32
CA VAL A 117 -6.38 -31.96 -1.32
C VAL A 117 -5.77 -31.09 -2.42
N LEU A 118 -6.28 -31.20 -3.65
CA LEU A 118 -5.78 -30.42 -4.79
C LEU A 118 -5.89 -28.92 -4.54
N GLN A 119 -7.04 -28.46 -4.04
CA GLN A 119 -7.25 -27.06 -3.77
C GLN A 119 -6.37 -26.52 -2.64
N ARG A 120 -6.17 -27.31 -1.57
CA ARG A 120 -5.26 -26.97 -0.49
C ARG A 120 -3.82 -26.81 -0.99
N MET A 121 -3.41 -27.60 -1.97
CA MET A 121 -2.11 -27.46 -2.62
C MET A 121 -2.04 -26.22 -3.52
N SER A 122 -3.08 -25.93 -4.32
CA SER A 122 -3.14 -24.74 -5.17
C SER A 122 -3.10 -23.43 -4.37
N LEU A 123 -3.81 -23.35 -3.24
CA LEU A 123 -3.79 -22.17 -2.37
C LEU A 123 -2.41 -21.95 -1.73
N ARG A 124 -1.70 -23.03 -1.37
CA ARG A 124 -0.31 -22.96 -0.89
C ARG A 124 0.68 -22.55 -1.97
N LEU A 125 0.50 -23.04 -3.20
CA LEU A 125 1.38 -22.72 -4.33
C LEU A 125 1.15 -21.29 -4.84
N GLY A 126 -0.10 -20.82 -4.84
CA GLY A 126 -0.45 -19.43 -5.17
C GLY A 126 0.25 -18.42 -4.24
N PHE A 127 0.40 -18.76 -2.95
CA PHE A 127 1.15 -17.98 -1.98
C PHE A 127 2.65 -17.88 -2.30
N MET A 128 3.26 -18.98 -2.79
CA MET A 128 4.68 -19.02 -3.16
C MET A 128 4.96 -18.40 -4.55
N LEU A 129 4.03 -18.51 -5.49
CA LEU A 129 4.15 -17.90 -6.82
C LEU A 129 3.90 -16.38 -6.78
N LEU A 130 3.07 -15.89 -5.86
CA LEU A 130 2.89 -14.45 -5.66
C LEU A 130 4.17 -13.78 -5.17
N THR A 131 5.01 -14.47 -4.38
CA THR A 131 6.30 -13.92 -3.95
C THR A 131 7.32 -13.81 -5.10
N GLN A 132 7.07 -14.45 -6.25
CA GLN A 132 8.02 -14.48 -7.38
C GLN A 132 7.54 -13.70 -8.61
N ASN A 133 6.22 -13.52 -8.80
CA ASN A 133 5.65 -12.91 -10.02
C ASN A 133 4.90 -11.60 -9.73
N HIS A 134 5.61 -10.50 -9.52
CA HIS A 134 4.99 -9.16 -9.46
C HIS A 134 5.45 -8.25 -10.61
N LEU A 135 5.22 -8.69 -11.86
CA LEU A 135 5.10 -7.80 -13.03
C LEU A 135 3.74 -7.89 -13.75
N ALA A 136 2.81 -8.74 -13.30
CA ALA A 136 1.48 -8.78 -13.90
C ALA A 136 0.60 -7.65 -13.33
N HIS A 137 0.59 -6.52 -14.05
CA HIS A 137 -0.41 -5.48 -13.96
C HIS A 137 -1.82 -6.10 -14.07
N ARG A 138 -2.54 -6.23 -12.95
CA ARG A 138 -3.97 -6.52 -12.97
C ARG A 138 -4.73 -5.31 -12.46
N SER A 139 -5.35 -4.62 -13.41
CA SER A 139 -6.24 -3.48 -13.20
C SER A 139 -7.45 -3.90 -12.34
N PRO A 140 -7.71 -3.28 -11.18
CA PRO A 140 -8.92 -3.57 -10.42
C PRO A 140 -10.08 -2.75 -10.98
N LYS A 141 -11.03 -3.44 -11.61
CA LYS A 141 -12.39 -2.89 -11.81
C LYS A 141 -12.94 -2.49 -10.45
N ARG A 142 -13.35 -1.23 -10.36
CA ARG A 142 -13.95 -0.58 -9.19
C ARG A 142 -15.19 -1.35 -8.72
N THR A 143 -15.17 -1.85 -7.50
CA THR A 143 -16.37 -2.01 -6.68
C THR A 143 -16.17 -1.24 -5.39
N ALA A 144 -17.11 -0.33 -5.14
CA ALA A 144 -17.12 0.61 -4.04
C ALA A 144 -16.98 -0.12 -2.70
N SER A 145 -15.96 0.25 -1.92
CA SER A 145 -15.89 -0.07 -0.50
C SER A 145 -15.40 1.16 0.25
N ARG A 146 -16.25 1.59 1.20
CA ARG A 146 -16.12 2.76 2.05
C ARG A 146 -14.82 2.70 2.85
N ASN A 147 -13.86 3.55 2.50
CA ASN A 147 -12.86 4.03 3.45
C ASN A 147 -13.22 5.47 3.82
N ARG A 148 -13.77 5.66 5.03
CA ARG A 148 -13.89 6.98 5.66
C ARG A 148 -12.52 7.39 6.22
N VAL A 149 -11.59 7.70 5.33
CA VAL A 149 -10.50 8.60 5.66
C VAL A 149 -10.65 9.74 4.66
N ALA A 150 -11.02 10.91 5.17
CA ALA A 150 -11.17 12.10 4.36
C ALA A 150 -9.83 12.40 3.70
N LEU A 151 -9.71 12.03 2.42
CA LEU A 151 -8.59 12.42 1.58
C LEU A 151 -8.53 13.94 1.62
N TRP A 152 -7.43 14.46 2.15
CA TRP A 152 -7.20 15.89 2.30
C TRP A 152 -7.40 16.59 0.93
N ARG A 153 -8.38 17.50 0.84
CA ARG A 153 -8.67 18.27 -0.38
C ARG A 153 -8.60 19.76 -0.06
N PRO A 154 -7.57 20.49 -0.53
CA PRO A 154 -7.35 21.89 -0.15
C PRO A 154 -8.31 22.94 -0.73
N TRP A 155 -9.32 22.57 -1.53
CA TRP A 155 -10.08 23.57 -2.31
C TRP A 155 -11.62 23.40 -2.32
N LYS A 156 -12.20 22.64 -1.39
CA LYS A 156 -13.66 22.69 -1.24
C LYS A 156 -14.05 23.83 -0.29
N LYS A 157 -14.46 24.96 -0.87
CA LYS A 157 -15.48 25.82 -0.25
C LYS A 157 -16.83 25.17 -0.55
N ASN A 158 -17.55 24.87 0.52
CA ASN A 158 -18.95 24.44 0.68
C ASN A 158 -19.59 23.68 -0.48
#